data_AF-A0A1G7ZMI4-F1
#
_entry.id   AF-A0A1G7ZMI4-F1
#
_cell.length_a   1.000
_cell.length_b   1.000
_cell.length_c   1.000
_cell.angle_alpha   90.00
_cell.angle_beta   90.00
_cell.angle_gamma   90.00
#
_symmetry.space_group_name_H-M   'P 1'
#
loop_
_entity.id
_entity.type
_entity.pdbx_description
1 polymer ?
#
loop_
_entity_poly.entity_id
_entity_poly.type
_entity_poly.pdbx_seq_one_letter_code
_entity_poly.pdbx_strand_id
1 'polypeptide(L)'
;MEHLLEKRVRYFLNSPYRGREDVRRTLRELRAHGHLVLIGGMLRDVAMFGNAGFKSDLDFVIDPYDLAAFEKQMHAIGARVNRFGGYALPSKRWQIDVWPLQRTWAHLQGHVRVRTVVDLREVTFFSCDAIIYDLAHKRLYARPGYFDDLNRKILEINLRPNPNPKGNAVRAFRYALIKGFQWGPNLSRFVAETIDEIGWNALRENEIRSFKTRYLDTLEIGALKRELNHHLSASDGLFDPSAFQRNVQLQLPYAQ
;
A
#
# COMPACT_ATOMS: atom_id res chain seq x y z
N MET A 1 8.87 10.10 14.86
CA MET A 1 8.87 9.44 13.53
C MET A 1 8.39 10.38 12.43
N GLU A 2 7.29 11.10 12.64
CA GLU A 2 6.67 12.03 11.69
C GLU A 2 7.61 13.05 11.05
N HIS A 3 8.26 13.91 11.84
CA HIS A 3 9.15 14.95 11.32
C HIS A 3 10.32 14.38 10.47
N LEU A 4 10.82 13.19 10.83
CA LEU A 4 11.84 12.49 10.07
C LEU A 4 11.30 12.00 8.73
N LEU A 5 10.06 11.50 8.69
CA LEU A 5 9.39 11.11 7.44
C LEU A 5 9.23 12.33 6.52
N GLU A 6 8.75 13.47 7.02
CA GLU A 6 8.63 14.70 6.22
C GLU A 6 9.98 15.13 5.62
N LYS A 7 11.06 15.07 6.42
CA LYS A 7 12.42 15.36 5.92
C LYS A 7 12.83 14.36 4.82
N ARG A 8 12.57 13.07 5.00
CA ARG A 8 12.91 12.02 4.04
C ARG A 8 12.12 12.14 2.74
N VAL A 9 10.81 12.42 2.82
CA VAL A 9 9.94 12.64 1.64
C VAL A 9 10.38 13.90 0.90
N ARG A 10 10.64 15.01 1.60
CA ARG A 10 11.18 16.23 0.96
C ARG A 10 12.51 15.95 0.27
N TYR A 11 13.42 15.22 0.90
CA TYR A 11 14.67 14.83 0.26
C TYR A 11 14.41 13.97 -0.98
N PHE A 12 13.50 13.00 -0.90
CA PHE A 12 13.14 12.15 -2.03
C PHE A 12 12.67 12.98 -3.22
N LEU A 13 11.69 13.86 -2.99
CA LEU A 13 11.06 14.66 -4.05
C LEU A 13 11.99 15.71 -4.66
N ASN A 14 13.00 16.19 -3.95
CA ASN A 14 13.88 17.26 -4.45
C ASN A 14 15.25 16.77 -4.95
N SER A 15 15.69 15.60 -4.49
CA SER A 15 17.02 15.06 -4.81
C SER A 15 17.12 14.63 -6.28
N PRO A 16 18.21 15.01 -7.00
CA PRO A 16 18.45 14.53 -8.36
C PRO A 16 18.95 13.07 -8.41
N TYR A 17 19.41 12.53 -7.27
CA TYR A 17 20.01 11.20 -7.21
C TYR A 17 19.00 10.08 -7.48
N ARG A 18 19.50 8.94 -7.97
CA ARG A 18 18.72 7.72 -8.23
C ARG A 18 17.58 7.91 -9.24
N GLY A 19 17.80 8.70 -10.29
CA GLY A 19 16.87 8.82 -11.43
C GLY A 19 15.51 9.40 -11.04
N ARG A 20 15.49 10.38 -10.13
CA ARG A 20 14.27 11.04 -9.65
C ARG A 20 13.90 12.29 -10.46
N GLU A 21 14.65 12.57 -11.52
CA GLU A 21 14.39 13.69 -12.43
C GLU A 21 13.04 13.57 -13.11
N ASP A 22 12.67 12.35 -13.53
CA ASP A 22 11.37 12.07 -14.12
C ASP A 22 10.24 12.36 -13.13
N VAL A 23 10.38 11.89 -11.88
CA VAL A 23 9.43 12.20 -10.80
C VAL A 23 9.28 13.72 -10.63
N ARG A 24 10.39 14.47 -10.54
CA ARG A 24 10.33 15.94 -10.39
C ARG A 24 9.63 16.63 -11.55
N ARG A 25 9.91 16.19 -12.78
CA ARG A 25 9.28 16.72 -13.99
C ARG A 25 7.78 16.49 -13.97
N THR A 26 7.36 15.24 -13.75
CA THR A 26 5.96 14.85 -13.62
C THR A 26 5.25 15.66 -12.53
N LEU A 27 5.87 15.84 -11.37
CA LEU A 27 5.27 16.63 -10.28
C LEU A 27 5.11 18.10 -10.63
N ARG A 28 6.04 18.70 -11.39
CA ARG A 28 5.89 20.08 -11.84
C ARG A 28 4.70 20.21 -12.79
N GLU A 29 4.55 19.28 -13.72
CA GLU A 29 3.42 19.25 -14.66
C GLU A 29 2.09 19.06 -13.93
N LEU A 30 1.98 18.03 -13.07
CA LEU A 30 0.75 17.74 -12.33
C LEU A 30 0.29 18.89 -11.44
N ARG A 31 1.22 19.62 -10.81
CA ARG A 31 0.89 20.78 -9.95
C ARG A 31 0.21 21.92 -10.70
N ALA A 32 0.38 22.01 -12.02
CA ALA A 32 -0.33 23.01 -12.83
C ALA A 32 -1.83 22.70 -12.96
N HIS A 33 -2.25 21.46 -12.67
CA HIS A 33 -3.62 21.00 -12.88
C HIS A 33 -4.44 20.88 -11.60
N GLY A 34 -3.86 21.01 -10.42
CA GLY A 34 -4.61 20.86 -9.17
C GLY A 34 -3.78 20.66 -7.91
N HIS A 35 -4.48 20.45 -6.79
CA HIS A 35 -3.85 20.17 -5.50
C HIS A 35 -3.38 18.71 -5.45
N LEU A 36 -2.07 18.52 -5.37
CA LEU A 36 -1.43 17.21 -5.46
C LEU A 36 -1.00 16.70 -4.08
N VAL A 37 -1.34 15.45 -3.77
CA VAL A 37 -0.90 14.73 -2.58
C VAL A 37 -0.31 13.37 -2.92
N LEU A 38 0.65 12.90 -2.14
CA LEU A 38 1.19 11.55 -2.18
C LEU A 38 0.50 10.72 -1.09
N ILE A 39 0.09 9.49 -1.39
CA ILE A 39 -0.64 8.63 -0.45
C ILE A 39 -0.01 7.24 -0.37
N GLY A 40 -0.19 6.56 0.76
CA GLY A 40 -0.02 5.11 0.83
C GLY A 40 1.42 4.63 0.92
N GLY A 41 1.76 3.67 0.05
CA GLY A 41 2.82 2.71 0.33
C GLY A 41 4.23 3.28 0.39
N MET A 42 4.53 4.30 -0.42
CA MET A 42 5.82 4.99 -0.37
C MET A 42 6.06 5.61 1.02
N LEU A 43 5.07 6.31 1.57
CA LEU A 43 5.20 7.01 2.85
C LEU A 43 5.45 6.03 4.00
N ARG A 44 4.67 4.95 4.04
CA ARG A 44 4.87 3.83 4.98
C ARG A 44 6.27 3.25 4.87
N ASP A 45 6.71 2.90 3.66
CA ASP A 45 8.00 2.25 3.47
C ASP A 45 9.19 3.19 3.77
N VAL A 46 9.09 4.48 3.46
CA VAL A 46 10.12 5.47 3.81
C VAL A 46 10.17 5.71 5.32
N ALA A 47 9.04 5.65 6.01
CA ALA A 47 9.00 5.73 7.47
C ALA A 47 9.75 4.55 8.09
N MET A 48 9.45 3.34 7.64
CA MET A 48 10.02 2.09 8.17
C MET A 48 11.47 1.84 7.74
N PHE A 49 11.79 2.04 6.46
CA PHE A 49 13.03 1.55 5.83
C PHE A 49 13.90 2.67 5.23
N GLY A 50 13.42 3.91 5.28
CA GLY A 50 14.11 5.07 4.70
C GLY A 50 14.14 5.07 3.17
N ASN A 51 14.73 6.14 2.62
CA ASN A 51 14.75 6.39 1.18
C ASN A 51 15.54 5.34 0.36
N ALA A 52 16.38 4.54 1.01
CA ALA A 52 17.16 3.50 0.34
C ALA A 52 16.44 2.14 0.33
N GLY A 53 15.55 1.90 1.30
CA GLY A 53 14.89 0.61 1.49
C GLY A 53 13.45 0.54 0.95
N PHE A 54 12.83 1.66 0.58
CA PHE A 54 11.47 1.62 0.03
C PHE A 54 11.42 1.03 -1.38
N LYS A 55 10.39 0.22 -1.65
CA LYS A 55 10.16 -0.44 -2.94
C LYS A 55 8.74 -0.24 -3.48
N SER A 56 7.90 0.48 -2.73
CA SER A 56 6.52 0.78 -3.14
C SER A 56 6.48 1.78 -4.29
N ASP A 57 5.37 1.72 -5.02
CA ASP A 57 5.02 2.64 -6.09
C ASP A 57 4.78 4.06 -5.56
N LEU A 58 4.77 5.04 -6.46
CA LEU A 58 4.45 6.43 -6.16
C LEU A 58 2.98 6.72 -6.52
N ASP A 59 2.09 6.56 -5.56
CA ASP A 59 0.66 6.83 -5.71
C ASP A 59 0.32 8.28 -5.36
N PHE A 60 -0.08 9.06 -6.35
CA PHE A 60 -0.55 10.43 -6.18
C PHE A 60 -2.07 10.52 -6.32
N VAL A 61 -2.66 11.45 -5.58
CA VAL A 61 -4.04 11.91 -5.81
C VAL A 61 -3.99 13.40 -6.10
N ILE A 62 -4.71 13.83 -7.14
CA ILE A 62 -4.85 15.22 -7.53
C ILE A 62 -6.31 15.64 -7.36
N ASP A 63 -6.55 16.78 -6.73
CA ASP A 63 -7.83 17.49 -6.81
C ASP A 63 -7.74 18.51 -7.95
N PRO A 64 -8.21 18.17 -9.16
CA PRO A 64 -7.99 18.98 -10.34
C PRO A 64 -8.84 20.26 -10.32
N TYR A 65 -8.26 21.37 -10.78
CA TYR A 65 -9.02 22.61 -11.00
C TYR A 65 -10.08 22.44 -12.11
N ASP A 66 -9.74 21.66 -13.13
CA ASP A 66 -10.62 21.22 -14.21
C ASP A 66 -10.32 19.74 -14.52
N LEU A 67 -11.30 18.88 -14.22
CA LEU A 67 -11.17 17.44 -14.44
C LEU A 67 -11.00 17.12 -15.93
N ALA A 68 -11.79 17.70 -16.83
CA ALA A 68 -11.74 17.38 -18.25
C ALA A 68 -10.39 17.79 -18.87
N ALA A 69 -9.88 18.96 -18.48
CA ALA A 69 -8.55 19.42 -18.91
C ALA A 69 -7.44 18.50 -18.38
N PHE A 70 -7.52 18.07 -17.12
CA PHE A 70 -6.59 17.12 -16.53
C PHE A 70 -6.59 15.78 -17.29
N GLU A 71 -7.76 15.22 -17.59
CA GLU A 71 -7.87 13.93 -18.30
C GLU A 71 -7.33 14.03 -19.73
N LYS A 72 -7.62 15.13 -20.43
CA LYS A 72 -7.02 15.41 -21.74
C LYS A 72 -5.49 15.46 -21.66
N GLN A 73 -4.94 16.09 -20.62
CA GLN A 73 -3.49 16.11 -20.40
C GLN A 73 -2.93 14.72 -20.13
N MET A 74 -3.60 13.89 -19.31
CA MET A 74 -3.17 12.51 -19.04
C MET A 74 -3.09 11.69 -20.34
N HIS A 75 -4.06 11.84 -21.24
CA HIS A 75 -4.00 11.24 -22.57
C HIS A 75 -2.85 11.78 -23.42
N ALA A 76 -2.63 13.10 -23.43
CA ALA A 76 -1.59 13.75 -24.22
C ALA A 76 -0.17 13.30 -23.82
N ILE A 77 0.07 13.05 -22.53
CA ILE A 77 1.36 12.55 -22.04
C ILE A 77 1.51 11.02 -22.14
N GLY A 78 0.52 10.32 -22.72
CA GLY A 78 0.56 8.87 -22.93
C GLY A 78 0.34 8.06 -21.65
N ALA A 79 -0.35 8.61 -20.65
CA ALA A 79 -0.73 7.86 -19.47
C ALA A 79 -1.70 6.72 -19.80
N ARG A 80 -1.57 5.59 -19.10
CA ARG A 80 -2.42 4.42 -19.28
C ARG A 80 -3.43 4.33 -18.13
N VAL A 81 -4.70 4.12 -18.45
CA VAL A 81 -5.71 3.89 -17.41
C VAL A 81 -5.47 2.51 -16.79
N ASN A 82 -5.31 2.46 -15.47
CA ASN A 82 -5.15 1.22 -14.72
C ASN A 82 -6.52 0.59 -14.41
N ARG A 83 -6.50 -0.65 -13.91
CA ARG A 83 -7.72 -1.45 -13.69
C ARG A 83 -8.74 -0.86 -12.72
N PHE A 84 -8.38 0.13 -11.89
CA PHE A 84 -9.34 0.77 -10.98
C PHE A 84 -9.68 2.21 -11.38
N GLY A 85 -9.20 2.70 -12.53
CA GLY A 85 -9.57 4.00 -13.10
C GLY A 85 -8.56 5.14 -12.90
N GLY A 86 -7.37 4.85 -12.40
CA GLY A 86 -6.28 5.82 -12.23
C GLY A 86 -5.36 5.84 -13.44
N TYR A 87 -4.45 6.81 -13.50
CA TYR A 87 -3.54 7.00 -14.62
C TYR A 87 -2.11 6.57 -14.24
N ALA A 88 -1.63 5.51 -14.86
CA ALA A 88 -0.22 5.10 -14.79
C ALA A 88 0.61 5.97 -15.75
N LEU A 89 1.51 6.77 -15.19
CA LEU A 89 2.30 7.74 -15.94
C LEU A 89 3.56 7.11 -16.55
N PRO A 90 3.96 7.50 -17.77
CA PRO A 90 5.21 7.03 -18.35
C PRO A 90 6.41 7.51 -17.54
N SER A 91 7.18 6.56 -17.01
CA SER A 91 8.38 6.84 -16.24
C SER A 91 9.36 5.68 -16.40
N LYS A 92 10.66 6.00 -16.53
CA LYS A 92 11.69 5.00 -16.84
C LYS A 92 12.01 4.11 -15.64
N ARG A 93 11.98 4.68 -14.43
CA ARG A 93 12.51 4.04 -13.22
C ARG A 93 11.47 3.87 -12.12
N TRP A 94 10.47 4.73 -12.08
CA TRP A 94 9.50 4.78 -10.99
C TRP A 94 8.13 4.42 -11.53
N GLN A 95 7.43 3.50 -10.88
CA GLN A 95 6.01 3.35 -11.12
C GLN A 95 5.29 4.54 -10.45
N ILE A 96 4.62 5.33 -11.27
CA ILE A 96 3.91 6.53 -10.83
C ILE A 96 2.47 6.40 -11.28
N ASP A 97 1.55 6.37 -10.32
CA ASP A 97 0.12 6.37 -10.56
C ASP A 97 -0.46 7.69 -10.05
N VAL A 98 -1.39 8.29 -10.80
CA VAL A 98 -2.12 9.49 -10.39
C VAL A 98 -3.62 9.29 -10.53
N TRP A 99 -4.35 9.67 -9.49
CA TRP A 99 -5.80 9.52 -9.40
C TRP A 99 -6.44 10.91 -9.27
N PRO A 100 -7.44 11.26 -10.10
CA PRO A 100 -8.26 12.43 -9.77
C PRO A 100 -9.12 12.11 -8.55
N LEU A 101 -9.24 13.06 -7.63
CA LEU A 101 -9.92 12.92 -6.33
C LEU A 101 -11.34 12.36 -6.49
N GLN A 102 -12.05 12.86 -7.50
CA GLN A 102 -13.42 12.52 -7.87
C GLN A 102 -13.57 11.09 -8.41
N ARG A 103 -12.47 10.43 -8.80
CA ARG A 103 -12.49 9.06 -9.33
C ARG A 103 -11.76 8.05 -8.45
N THR A 104 -11.51 8.37 -7.19
CA THR A 104 -11.02 7.36 -6.25
C THR A 104 -12.09 6.26 -6.08
N TRP A 105 -11.65 5.00 -6.07
CA TRP A 105 -12.58 3.86 -6.08
C TRP A 105 -13.58 3.89 -4.90
N ALA A 106 -13.09 4.17 -3.68
CA ALA A 106 -13.92 4.22 -2.49
C ALA A 106 -15.00 5.32 -2.56
N HIS A 107 -14.69 6.43 -3.25
CA HIS A 107 -15.64 7.50 -3.50
C HIS A 107 -16.70 7.10 -4.53
N LEU A 108 -16.26 6.56 -5.67
CA LEU A 108 -17.16 6.15 -6.75
C LEU A 108 -18.13 5.04 -6.33
N GLN A 109 -17.71 4.14 -5.44
CA GLN A 109 -18.57 3.07 -4.92
C GLN A 109 -19.42 3.51 -3.70
N GLY A 110 -19.33 4.78 -3.28
CA GLY A 110 -20.12 5.32 -2.17
C GLY A 110 -19.70 4.82 -0.78
N HIS A 111 -18.53 4.19 -0.65
CA HIS A 111 -18.03 3.71 0.65
C HIS A 111 -17.47 4.83 1.53
N VAL A 112 -16.87 5.86 0.92
CA VAL A 112 -16.33 7.04 1.61
C VAL A 112 -16.68 8.30 0.84
N ARG A 113 -17.23 9.30 1.52
CA ARG A 113 -17.45 10.62 0.92
C ARG A 113 -16.16 11.44 0.95
N VAL A 114 -15.41 11.40 -0.14
CA VAL A 114 -14.19 12.20 -0.34
C VAL A 114 -14.59 13.60 -0.83
N ARG A 115 -14.36 14.63 -0.02
CA ARG A 115 -14.59 16.05 -0.38
C ARG A 115 -13.29 16.81 -0.55
N THR A 116 -12.26 16.41 0.19
CA THR A 116 -10.94 17.02 0.17
C THR A 116 -9.88 15.92 0.13
N VAL A 117 -8.65 16.30 -0.21
CA VAL A 117 -7.52 15.37 -0.16
C VAL A 117 -7.31 14.76 1.23
N VAL A 118 -7.70 15.44 2.32
CA VAL A 118 -7.52 14.93 3.69
C VAL A 118 -8.42 13.73 4.00
N ASP A 119 -9.56 13.62 3.32
CA ASP A 119 -10.51 12.50 3.46
C ASP A 119 -9.94 11.20 2.89
N LEU A 120 -8.87 11.26 2.10
CA LEU A 120 -8.22 10.08 1.53
C LEU A 120 -7.59 9.16 2.60
N ARG A 121 -7.44 9.62 3.85
CA ARG A 121 -6.99 8.76 4.96
C ARG A 121 -7.95 7.60 5.20
N GLU A 122 -9.21 7.76 4.82
CA GLU A 122 -10.25 6.75 5.05
C GLU A 122 -10.39 5.77 3.87
N VAL A 123 -9.70 5.99 2.75
CA VAL A 123 -9.98 5.24 1.50
C VAL A 123 -9.11 4.00 1.30
N THR A 124 -7.99 3.89 2.03
CA THR A 124 -7.06 2.77 1.87
C THR A 124 -7.54 1.54 2.64
N PHE A 125 -7.31 0.34 2.08
CA PHE A 125 -7.69 -0.90 2.76
C PHE A 125 -6.91 -1.11 4.07
N PHE A 126 -5.58 -0.92 4.05
CA PHE A 126 -4.74 -1.10 5.24
C PHE A 126 -4.55 0.20 6.00
N SER A 127 -4.57 0.10 7.33
CA SER A 127 -4.38 1.20 8.26
C SER A 127 -2.97 1.83 8.20
N CYS A 128 -1.95 1.05 7.84
CA CYS A 128 -0.60 1.57 7.62
C CYS A 128 -0.46 2.33 6.29
N ASP A 129 -1.43 2.20 5.38
CA ASP A 129 -1.45 2.88 4.08
C ASP A 129 -2.26 4.19 4.18
N ALA A 130 -2.99 4.40 5.29
CA ALA A 130 -3.84 5.56 5.58
C ALA A 130 -3.02 6.80 6.00
N ILE A 131 -2.05 7.19 5.17
CA ILE A 131 -1.19 8.35 5.37
C ILE A 131 -1.05 9.14 4.08
N ILE A 132 -1.04 10.45 4.20
CA ILE A 132 -0.97 11.40 3.10
C ILE A 132 0.16 12.37 3.36
N TYR A 133 0.89 12.73 2.31
CA TYR A 133 1.81 13.86 2.30
C TYR A 133 1.29 14.93 1.34
N ASP A 134 1.04 16.12 1.88
CA ASP A 134 0.61 17.28 1.11
C ASP A 134 1.82 17.97 0.48
N LEU A 135 1.89 17.99 -0.84
CA LEU A 135 3.06 18.54 -1.53
C LEU A 135 3.13 20.06 -1.46
N ALA A 136 1.98 20.74 -1.32
CA ALA A 136 1.92 22.20 -1.23
C ALA A 136 2.25 22.66 0.21
N HIS A 137 1.58 22.07 1.19
CA HIS A 137 1.75 22.41 2.60
C HIS A 137 2.96 21.73 3.25
N LYS A 138 3.58 20.77 2.56
CA LYS A 138 4.75 20.00 2.99
C LYS A 138 4.55 19.27 4.33
N ARG A 139 3.31 18.86 4.61
CA ARG A 139 2.92 18.23 5.88
C ARG A 139 2.25 16.88 5.69
N LEU A 140 2.31 16.05 6.72
CA LEU A 140 1.63 14.76 6.74
C LEU A 140 0.21 14.87 7.31
N TYR A 141 -0.66 13.97 6.85
CA TYR A 141 -1.94 13.69 7.47
C TYR A 141 -2.07 12.19 7.68
N ALA A 142 -2.30 11.80 8.93
CA ALA A 142 -2.66 10.44 9.31
C ALA A 142 -3.68 10.50 10.46
N ARG A 143 -4.21 9.36 10.89
CA ARG A 143 -5.00 9.28 12.12
C ARG A 143 -4.09 9.41 13.36
N PRO A 144 -4.61 9.84 14.52
CA PRO A 144 -3.89 9.71 15.79
C PRO A 144 -3.42 8.27 16.03
N GLY A 145 -2.22 8.10 16.58
CA GLY A 145 -1.63 6.77 16.84
C GLY A 145 -1.02 6.07 15.61
N TYR A 146 -1.13 6.63 14.40
CA TYR A 146 -0.59 6.00 13.18
C TYR A 146 0.89 5.58 13.31
N PHE A 147 1.74 6.47 13.83
CA PHE A 147 3.17 6.18 13.95
C PHE A 147 3.48 5.18 15.06
N ASP A 148 2.65 5.11 16.10
CA ASP A 148 2.80 4.13 17.18
C ASP A 148 2.44 2.73 16.68
N ASP A 149 1.34 2.61 15.94
CA ASP A 149 0.95 1.36 15.28
C ASP A 149 2.01 0.92 14.27
N LEU A 150 2.54 1.85 13.48
CA LEU A 150 3.60 1.55 12.52
C LEU A 150 4.89 1.09 13.20
N ASN A 151 5.27 1.71 14.33
CA ASN A 151 6.44 1.33 15.10
C ASN A 151 6.26 -0.05 15.77
N ARG A 152 5.06 -0.35 16.26
CA ARG A 152 4.66 -1.66 16.81
C ARG A 152 4.38 -2.70 15.71
N LYS A 153 4.46 -2.31 14.43
CA LYS A 153 4.17 -3.14 13.26
C LYS A 153 2.78 -3.78 13.34
N ILE A 154 1.77 -3.00 13.68
CA ILE A 154 0.38 -3.43 13.68
C ILE A 154 -0.23 -3.16 12.31
N LEU A 155 -0.77 -4.20 11.69
CA LEU A 155 -1.50 -4.14 10.43
C LEU A 155 -2.96 -4.42 10.68
N GLU A 156 -3.81 -3.45 10.33
CA GLU A 156 -5.25 -3.58 10.51
C GLU A 156 -5.99 -3.07 9.27
N ILE A 157 -7.26 -3.45 9.14
CA ILE A 157 -8.19 -2.92 8.15
C ILE A 157 -8.60 -1.50 8.54
N ASN A 158 -8.49 -0.60 7.58
CA ASN A 158 -8.99 0.77 7.64
C ASN A 158 -10.32 0.90 6.90
N LEU A 159 -10.41 0.36 5.68
CA LEU A 159 -11.65 0.28 4.91
C LEU A 159 -11.87 -1.13 4.38
N ARG A 160 -12.88 -1.85 4.90
CA ARG A 160 -13.12 -3.27 4.55
C ARG A 160 -13.61 -3.46 3.11
N PRO A 161 -14.60 -2.70 2.58
CA PRO A 161 -14.99 -2.82 1.18
C PRO A 161 -13.79 -2.58 0.26
N ASN A 162 -13.52 -3.50 -0.66
CA ASN A 162 -12.39 -3.38 -1.57
C ASN A 162 -12.62 -4.20 -2.86
N PRO A 163 -12.06 -3.78 -4.01
CA PRO A 163 -12.30 -4.43 -5.29
C PRO A 163 -11.48 -5.71 -5.51
N ASN A 164 -10.61 -6.10 -4.56
CA ASN A 164 -9.73 -7.24 -4.72
C ASN A 164 -9.41 -7.93 -3.37
N PRO A 165 -10.39 -8.62 -2.75
CA PRO A 165 -10.20 -9.25 -1.44
C PRO A 165 -9.03 -10.25 -1.45
N LYS A 166 -8.96 -11.08 -2.48
CA LYS A 166 -7.85 -12.03 -2.73
C LYS A 166 -6.48 -11.35 -2.70
N GLY A 167 -6.31 -10.25 -3.43
CA GLY A 167 -5.04 -9.52 -3.47
C GLY A 167 -4.68 -8.87 -2.13
N ASN A 168 -5.68 -8.37 -1.39
CA ASN A 168 -5.44 -7.81 -0.07
C ASN A 168 -5.08 -8.89 0.97
N ALA A 169 -5.67 -10.08 0.91
CA ALA A 169 -5.24 -11.21 1.74
C ALA A 169 -3.78 -11.59 1.46
N VAL A 170 -3.38 -11.69 0.19
CA VAL A 170 -1.96 -11.93 -0.18
C VAL A 170 -1.05 -10.81 0.34
N ARG A 171 -1.47 -9.54 0.23
CA ARG A 171 -0.69 -8.40 0.77
C ARG A 171 -0.54 -8.47 2.29
N ALA A 172 -1.56 -8.91 3.02
CA ALA A 172 -1.51 -9.08 4.48
C ALA A 172 -0.40 -10.07 4.88
N PHE A 173 -0.33 -11.22 4.21
CA PHE A 173 0.76 -12.18 4.40
C PHE A 173 2.12 -11.57 4.05
N ARG A 174 2.24 -10.90 2.91
CA ARG A 174 3.51 -10.28 2.50
C ARG A 174 3.97 -9.21 3.48
N TYR A 175 3.06 -8.42 4.04
CA TYR A 175 3.41 -7.42 5.04
C TYR A 175 3.90 -8.08 6.34
N ALA A 176 3.28 -9.18 6.76
CA ALA A 176 3.79 -9.92 7.90
C ALA A 176 5.17 -10.53 7.62
N LEU A 177 5.33 -11.29 6.54
CA LEU A 177 6.55 -12.05 6.25
C LEU A 177 7.74 -11.18 5.84
N ILE A 178 7.50 -10.07 5.14
CA ILE A 178 8.58 -9.23 4.57
C ILE A 178 8.86 -8.02 5.47
N LYS A 179 7.82 -7.49 6.15
CA LYS A 179 7.92 -6.23 6.91
C LYS A 179 7.76 -6.44 8.41
N GLY A 180 7.40 -7.65 8.85
CA GLY A 180 7.25 -8.03 10.25
C GLY A 180 5.97 -7.52 10.90
N PHE A 181 4.91 -7.27 10.11
CA PHE A 181 3.63 -6.86 10.67
C PHE A 181 2.89 -8.01 11.36
N GLN A 182 2.23 -7.70 12.47
CA GLN A 182 1.21 -8.55 13.10
C GLN A 182 -0.17 -8.04 12.71
N TRP A 183 -1.14 -8.95 12.61
CA TRP A 183 -2.50 -8.61 12.20
C TRP A 183 -3.37 -8.28 13.40
N GLY A 184 -4.14 -7.21 13.28
CA GLY A 184 -5.26 -6.94 14.19
C GLY A 184 -6.45 -7.87 13.93
N PRO A 185 -7.43 -7.90 14.85
CA PRO A 185 -8.54 -8.85 14.83
C PRO A 185 -9.40 -8.77 13.56
N ASN A 186 -9.65 -7.57 13.01
CA ASN A 186 -10.48 -7.45 11.81
C ASN A 186 -9.76 -7.99 10.57
N LEU A 187 -8.46 -7.75 10.47
CA LEU A 187 -7.64 -8.32 9.41
C LEU A 187 -7.52 -9.84 9.53
N SER A 188 -7.30 -10.36 10.74
CA SER A 188 -7.26 -11.81 10.99
C SER A 188 -8.54 -12.48 10.53
N ARG A 189 -9.71 -11.90 10.87
CA ARG A 189 -11.02 -12.39 10.46
C ARG A 189 -11.20 -12.34 8.94
N PHE A 190 -10.88 -11.22 8.32
CA PHE A 190 -10.95 -11.06 6.87
C PHE A 190 -10.09 -12.08 6.12
N VAL A 191 -8.87 -12.35 6.61
CA VAL A 191 -7.98 -13.34 5.98
C VAL A 191 -8.53 -14.75 6.14
N ALA A 192 -9.05 -15.12 7.32
CA ALA A 192 -9.68 -16.42 7.55
C ALA A 192 -10.89 -16.64 6.60
N GLU A 193 -11.81 -15.66 6.55
CA GLU A 193 -12.95 -15.68 5.64
C GLU A 193 -12.51 -15.83 4.18
N THR A 194 -11.50 -15.08 3.75
CA THR A 194 -10.98 -15.17 2.38
C THR A 194 -10.37 -16.55 2.11
N ILE A 195 -9.63 -17.12 3.06
CA ILE A 195 -9.04 -18.46 2.93
C ILE A 195 -10.11 -19.54 2.79
N ASP A 196 -11.23 -19.40 3.51
CA ASP A 196 -12.33 -20.36 3.48
C ASP A 196 -13.18 -20.21 2.20
N GLU A 197 -13.37 -18.98 1.72
CA GLU A 197 -14.14 -18.70 0.50
C GLU A 197 -13.41 -19.15 -0.78
N ILE A 198 -12.14 -18.75 -0.95
CA ILE A 198 -11.42 -18.96 -2.23
C ILE A 198 -10.32 -20.02 -2.18
N GLY A 199 -9.95 -20.48 -0.98
CA GLY A 199 -8.94 -21.50 -0.79
C GLY A 199 -7.49 -21.00 -0.85
N TRP A 200 -6.61 -21.73 -0.19
CA TRP A 200 -5.18 -21.39 -0.04
C TRP A 200 -4.41 -21.41 -1.37
N ASN A 201 -4.71 -22.37 -2.27
CA ASN A 201 -4.03 -22.46 -3.55
C ASN A 201 -4.31 -21.24 -4.44
N ALA A 202 -5.53 -20.71 -4.40
CA ALA A 202 -5.89 -19.49 -5.13
C ALA A 202 -5.09 -18.27 -4.63
N LEU A 203 -4.80 -18.19 -3.32
CA LEU A 203 -3.93 -17.16 -2.75
C LEU A 203 -2.49 -17.30 -3.25
N ARG A 204 -1.91 -18.51 -3.23
CA ARG A 204 -0.55 -18.76 -3.76
C ARG A 204 -0.41 -18.38 -5.23
N GLU A 205 -1.36 -18.81 -6.05
CA GLU A 205 -1.36 -18.47 -7.47
C GLU A 205 -1.54 -16.96 -7.70
N ASN A 206 -2.32 -16.29 -6.85
CA ASN A 206 -2.43 -14.84 -6.91
C ASN A 206 -1.11 -14.15 -6.55
N GLU A 207 -0.38 -14.65 -5.55
CA GLU A 207 0.95 -14.16 -5.23
C GLU A 207 1.89 -14.26 -6.42
N ILE A 208 1.99 -15.44 -7.05
CA ILE A 208 2.84 -15.67 -8.21
C ILE A 208 2.43 -14.76 -9.37
N ARG A 209 1.13 -14.63 -9.65
CA ARG A 209 0.64 -13.79 -10.75
C ARG A 209 0.95 -12.31 -10.53
N SER A 210 0.67 -11.78 -9.35
CA SER A 210 0.73 -10.34 -9.05
C SER A 210 2.11 -9.86 -8.59
N PHE A 211 2.87 -10.68 -7.86
CA PHE A 211 4.15 -10.28 -7.25
C PHE A 211 5.36 -11.07 -7.75
N LYS A 212 5.16 -12.17 -8.50
CA LYS A 212 6.23 -13.04 -9.00
C LYS A 212 7.10 -13.63 -7.88
N THR A 213 6.51 -13.85 -6.71
CA THR A 213 7.15 -14.45 -5.53
C THR A 213 6.33 -15.62 -4.98
N ARG A 214 6.90 -16.34 -4.01
CA ARG A 214 6.34 -17.55 -3.40
C ARG A 214 6.48 -17.54 -1.86
N TYR A 215 6.25 -16.40 -1.21
CA TYR A 215 6.36 -16.33 0.25
C TYR A 215 5.31 -17.19 0.95
N LEU A 216 4.11 -17.32 0.38
CA LEU A 216 3.05 -18.18 0.93
C LEU A 216 3.45 -19.66 0.93
N ASP A 217 4.33 -20.10 0.02
CA ASP A 217 4.83 -21.47 -0.02
C ASP A 217 5.73 -21.82 1.20
N THR A 218 6.24 -20.80 1.90
CA THR A 218 7.06 -20.99 3.11
C THR A 218 6.23 -21.27 4.36
N LEU A 219 4.90 -21.12 4.31
CA LEU A 219 4.04 -21.26 5.48
C LEU A 219 3.52 -22.69 5.67
N GLU A 220 3.49 -23.14 6.93
CA GLU A 220 2.81 -24.36 7.32
C GLU A 220 1.30 -24.10 7.47
N ILE A 221 0.57 -24.22 6.36
CA ILE A 221 -0.85 -23.80 6.29
C ILE A 221 -1.77 -24.57 7.25
N GLY A 222 -1.48 -25.85 7.51
CA GLY A 222 -2.30 -26.65 8.41
C GLY A 222 -2.23 -26.11 9.84
N ALA A 223 -1.02 -25.82 10.31
CA ALA A 223 -0.81 -25.18 11.61
C ALA A 223 -1.39 -23.76 11.66
N LEU A 224 -1.14 -22.96 10.61
CA LEU A 224 -1.62 -21.58 10.55
C LEU A 224 -3.13 -21.48 10.62
N LYS A 225 -3.87 -22.29 9.84
CA LYS A 225 -5.35 -22.28 9.86
C LYS A 225 -5.90 -22.64 11.24
N ARG A 226 -5.33 -23.66 11.88
CA ARG A 226 -5.78 -24.08 13.23
C ARG A 226 -5.57 -22.96 14.24
N GLU A 227 -4.39 -22.35 14.26
CA GLU A 227 -4.12 -21.29 15.23
C GLU A 227 -4.89 -20.00 14.91
N LEU A 228 -5.08 -19.68 13.63
CA LEU A 228 -5.90 -18.53 13.24
C LEU A 228 -7.35 -18.69 13.72
N ASN A 229 -7.94 -19.88 13.57
CA ASN A 229 -9.30 -20.17 14.04
C ASN A 229 -9.39 -20.14 15.57
N HIS A 230 -8.39 -20.70 16.25
CA HIS A 230 -8.31 -20.63 17.71
C HIS A 230 -8.21 -19.18 18.20
N HIS A 231 -7.30 -18.40 17.61
CA HIS A 231 -7.13 -16.97 17.90
C HIS A 231 -8.45 -16.20 17.77
N LEU A 232 -9.17 -16.37 16.65
CA LEU A 232 -10.46 -15.72 16.40
C LEU A 232 -11.57 -16.11 17.39
N SER A 233 -11.44 -17.25 18.06
CA SER A 233 -12.39 -17.71 19.09
C SER A 233 -12.02 -17.30 20.51
N ALA A 234 -10.73 -17.03 20.77
CA ALA A 234 -10.18 -16.89 22.11
C ALA A 234 -9.72 -15.46 22.45
N SER A 235 -9.42 -14.62 21.46
CA SER A 235 -8.82 -13.31 21.70
C SER A 235 -9.05 -12.32 20.55
N ASP A 236 -9.23 -11.05 20.89
CA ASP A 236 -9.15 -9.93 19.93
C ASP A 236 -7.72 -9.33 19.84
N GLY A 237 -6.71 -10.13 20.19
CA GLY A 237 -5.30 -9.72 20.20
C GLY A 237 -4.67 -9.62 18.80
N LEU A 238 -3.35 -9.48 18.78
CA LEU A 238 -2.58 -9.50 17.53
C LEU A 238 -2.24 -10.95 17.13
N PHE A 239 -2.33 -11.24 15.83
CA PHE A 239 -1.93 -12.52 15.25
C PHE A 239 -0.65 -12.36 14.43
N ASP A 240 0.36 -13.20 14.68
CA ASP A 240 1.59 -13.21 13.91
C ASP A 240 1.64 -14.42 12.96
N PRO A 241 1.33 -14.26 11.67
CA PRO A 241 1.38 -15.36 10.72
C PRO A 241 2.83 -15.79 10.39
N SER A 242 3.85 -14.97 10.72
CA SER A 242 5.26 -15.32 10.46
C SER A 242 5.76 -16.44 11.38
N ALA A 243 5.11 -16.64 12.52
CA ALA A 243 5.39 -17.75 13.44
C ALA A 243 5.19 -19.14 12.81
N PHE A 244 4.49 -19.22 11.67
CA PHE A 244 4.23 -20.47 10.93
C PHE A 244 5.11 -20.64 9.71
N GLN A 245 6.17 -19.82 9.56
CA GLN A 245 7.17 -20.07 8.54
C GLN A 245 7.88 -21.39 8.84
N ARG A 246 7.91 -22.27 7.85
CA ARG A 246 8.66 -23.51 7.91
C ARG A 246 10.13 -23.15 8.12
N ASN A 247 10.77 -23.82 9.08
CA ASN A 247 12.22 -23.80 9.21
C ASN A 247 12.82 -24.46 7.98
N VAL A 248 12.94 -23.68 6.90
CA VAL A 248 13.83 -24.04 5.80
C VAL A 248 15.20 -23.67 6.33
N GLN A 249 15.89 -24.63 6.96
CA GLN A 249 17.35 -24.58 7.01
C GLN A 249 17.79 -24.25 5.59
N LEU A 250 18.33 -23.05 5.41
CA LEU A 250 18.95 -22.64 4.16
C LEU A 250 19.98 -23.72 3.83
N GLN A 251 19.64 -24.63 2.91
CA GLN A 251 20.64 -25.42 2.23
C GLN A 251 21.46 -24.40 1.46
N LEU A 252 22.54 -23.94 2.09
CA LEU A 252 23.63 -23.29 1.39
C LEU A 252 24.03 -24.28 0.29
N PRO A 253 23.96 -23.90 -1.00
CA PRO A 253 24.54 -24.73 -2.03
C PRO A 253 26.03 -24.85 -1.71
N TYR A 254 26.46 -26.07 -1.41
CA TYR A 254 27.88 -26.40 -1.39
C TYR A 254 28.46 -25.98 -2.73
N ALA A 255 29.41 -25.05 -2.69
CA ALA A 255 30.25 -24.75 -3.84
C ALA A 255 31.07 -26.00 -4.16
N GLN A 256 30.84 -26.57 -5.35
CA GLN A 256 31.86 -27.32 -6.07
C GLN A 256 32.44 -26.39 -7.14
#